data_AF-A0A072PHT3-F1
#
_entry.id   AF-A0A072PHT3-F1
#
_cell.length_a   1.000
_cell.length_b   1.000
_cell.length_c   1.000
_cell.angle_alpha   90.00
_cell.angle_beta   90.00
_cell.angle_gamma   90.00
#
_symmetry.space_group_name_H-M   'P 1'
#
loop_
_entity.id
_entity.type
_entity.pdbx_description
1 polymer ?
#
loop_
_entity_poly.entity_id
_entity_poly.type
_entity_poly.pdbx_seq_one_letter_code
_entity_poly.pdbx_strand_id
1 'polypeptide(L)'
;MTFIVFTAFKKNTAKHLKQVDARLSQSKYLAGDDITAADFMNIFAVTTFRVISPYDLSEYPHILSWLKDVTSRPAYRRTMEKAERGVPPLIQPVVPQFPWEVLGGLAGWETVPGLVKR
;
A
#
# COMPACT_ATOMS: atom_id res chain seq x y z
N MET A 1 21.06 -14.79 11.98
CA MET A 1 20.47 -15.07 10.66
C MET A 1 19.39 -14.06 10.24
N THR A 2 18.67 -13.43 11.18
CA THR A 2 17.57 -12.48 10.91
C THR A 2 18.01 -11.13 10.30
N PHE A 3 19.23 -10.64 10.57
CA PHE A 3 19.68 -9.30 10.11
C PHE A 3 19.93 -9.18 8.60
N ILE A 4 20.38 -10.24 7.93
CA ILE A 4 20.75 -10.17 6.50
C ILE A 4 19.50 -10.07 5.62
N VAL A 5 18.43 -10.80 5.95
CA VAL A 5 17.18 -10.84 5.16
C VAL A 5 16.50 -9.48 5.13
N PHE A 6 16.36 -8.82 6.28
CA PHE A 6 15.79 -7.46 6.34
C PHE A 6 16.64 -6.42 5.61
N THR A 7 17.97 -6.60 5.61
CA THR A 7 18.90 -5.71 4.91
C THR A 7 18.79 -5.86 3.39
N ALA A 8 18.76 -7.10 2.89
CA ALA A 8 18.58 -7.39 1.48
C ALA A 8 17.19 -6.94 0.97
N PHE A 9 16.15 -7.15 1.79
CA PHE A 9 14.80 -6.68 1.49
C PHE A 9 14.78 -5.15 1.31
N LYS A 10 15.25 -4.40 2.32
CA LYS A 10 15.33 -2.91 2.25
C LYS A 10 16.14 -2.42 1.05
N LYS A 11 17.28 -3.05 0.75
CA LYS A 11 18.15 -2.66 -0.38
C LYS A 11 17.43 -2.80 -1.72
N ASN A 12 16.63 -3.85 -1.88
CA ASN A 12 16.00 -4.15 -3.16
C ASN A 12 14.62 -3.47 -3.33
N THR A 13 13.99 -2.97 -2.27
CA THR A 13 12.66 -2.31 -2.35
C THR A 13 12.65 -1.19 -3.39
N ALA A 14 13.61 -0.27 -3.35
CA ALA A 14 13.67 0.85 -4.31
C ALA A 14 13.81 0.37 -5.76
N LYS A 15 14.57 -0.71 -6.00
CA LYS A 15 14.70 -1.30 -7.34
C LYS A 15 13.37 -1.86 -7.84
N HIS A 16 12.64 -2.61 -7.00
CA HIS A 16 11.35 -3.16 -7.37
C HIS A 16 10.29 -2.07 -7.60
N LEU A 17 10.26 -1.04 -6.75
CA LEU A 17 9.35 0.10 -6.94
C LEU A 17 9.62 0.82 -8.27
N LYS A 18 10.89 1.01 -8.65
CA LYS A 18 11.25 1.56 -9.97
C LYS A 18 10.73 0.68 -11.11
N GLN A 19 10.79 -0.64 -10.98
CA GLN A 19 10.27 -1.56 -12.01
C GLN A 19 8.75 -1.51 -12.11
N VAL A 20 8.05 -1.44 -10.98
CA VAL A 20 6.58 -1.33 -10.95
C VAL A 20 6.13 0.00 -11.53
N ASP A 21 6.77 1.11 -11.16
CA ASP A 21 6.45 2.43 -11.70
C ASP A 21 6.72 2.51 -13.22
N ALA A 22 7.84 1.95 -13.68
CA ALA A 22 8.15 1.84 -15.10
C ALA A 22 7.15 0.94 -15.86
N ARG A 23 6.59 -0.08 -15.22
CA ARG A 23 5.53 -0.90 -15.82
C ARG A 23 4.24 -0.10 -15.96
N LEU A 24 3.87 0.65 -14.93
CA LEU A 24 2.66 1.48 -14.88
C LEU A 24 2.77 2.77 -15.72
N SER A 25 3.97 3.16 -16.14
CA SER A 25 4.14 4.22 -17.14
C SER A 25 3.79 3.76 -18.55
N GLN A 26 3.78 2.45 -18.80
CA GLN A 26 3.50 1.85 -20.10
C GLN A 26 2.05 1.37 -20.27
N SER A 27 1.34 1.09 -19.19
CA SER A 27 -0.09 0.74 -19.22
C SER A 27 -0.81 1.15 -17.96
N LYS A 28 -2.14 1.23 -18.05
CA LYS A 28 -2.99 1.72 -16.95
C LYS A 28 -2.94 0.84 -15.69
N TYR A 29 -2.81 -0.48 -15.86
CA TYR A 29 -2.73 -1.47 -14.79
C TYR A 29 -1.54 -2.41 -14.98
N LEU A 30 -1.25 -3.24 -13.98
CA LEU A 30 -0.05 -4.09 -14.00
C LEU A 30 -0.04 -5.10 -15.16
N ALA A 31 -1.21 -5.59 -15.57
CA ALA A 31 -1.36 -6.59 -16.63
C ALA A 31 -1.77 -6.00 -18.00
N GLY A 32 -1.97 -4.69 -18.12
CA GLY A 32 -2.44 -4.06 -19.36
C GLY A 32 -3.39 -2.90 -19.09
N ASP A 33 -4.35 -2.70 -19.97
CA ASP A 33 -5.31 -1.58 -19.89
C ASP A 33 -6.59 -1.92 -19.12
N ASP A 34 -6.79 -3.20 -18.79
CA ASP A 34 -7.88 -3.69 -17.96
C ASP A 34 -7.38 -4.10 -16.58
N ILE A 35 -8.23 -3.91 -15.56
CA ILE A 35 -7.92 -4.30 -14.19
C ILE A 35 -7.97 -5.82 -14.04
N THR A 36 -7.01 -6.39 -13.33
CA THR A 36 -6.91 -7.84 -13.15
C THR A 36 -6.56 -8.22 -11.71
N ALA A 37 -6.47 -9.52 -11.46
CA ALA A 37 -5.98 -10.05 -10.19
C ALA A 37 -4.57 -9.52 -9.84
N ALA A 38 -3.74 -9.21 -10.84
CA ALA A 38 -2.40 -8.68 -10.60
C ALA A 38 -2.44 -7.39 -9.76
N ASP A 39 -3.41 -6.50 -10.02
CA ASP A 39 -3.54 -5.24 -9.29
C ASP A 39 -3.93 -5.47 -7.83
N PHE A 40 -4.91 -6.36 -7.59
CA PHE A 40 -5.40 -6.65 -6.25
C PHE A 40 -4.41 -7.46 -5.41
N MET A 41 -3.60 -8.32 -6.02
CA MET A 41 -2.57 -9.07 -5.30
C MET A 41 -1.39 -8.19 -4.89
N ASN A 42 -1.07 -7.16 -5.68
CA ASN A 42 0.09 -6.30 -5.43
C ASN A 42 -0.23 -5.02 -4.64
N ILE A 43 -1.48 -4.56 -4.62
CA ILE A 43 -1.84 -3.30 -3.95
C ILE A 43 -1.48 -3.30 -2.46
N PHE A 44 -1.61 -4.43 -1.77
CA PHE A 44 -1.26 -4.54 -0.35
C PHE A 44 0.20 -4.15 -0.06
N ALA A 45 1.12 -4.51 -0.96
CA ALA A 45 2.53 -4.22 -0.78
C ALA A 45 2.79 -2.71 -0.66
N VAL A 46 2.10 -1.90 -1.48
CA VAL A 46 2.25 -0.44 -1.54
C VAL A 46 1.18 0.33 -0.76
N THR A 47 0.31 -0.35 0.01
CA THR A 47 -0.62 0.28 0.95
C THR A 47 -0.30 -0.17 2.38
N THR A 48 -1.01 -1.16 2.91
CA THR A 48 -0.99 -1.59 4.31
C THR A 48 0.37 -2.16 4.72
N PHE A 49 1.12 -2.82 3.83
CA PHE A 49 2.44 -3.34 4.21
C PHE A 49 3.43 -2.23 4.58
N ARG A 50 3.23 -0.99 4.10
CA ARG A 50 4.06 0.17 4.46
C ARG A 50 3.99 0.56 5.93
N VAL A 51 2.98 0.06 6.66
CA VAL A 51 2.85 0.18 8.12
C VAL A 51 3.94 -0.65 8.82
N ILE A 52 4.31 -1.81 8.26
CA ILE A 52 5.34 -2.71 8.80
C ILE A 52 6.73 -2.32 8.27
N SER A 53 6.82 -1.99 6.98
CA SER A 53 8.07 -1.59 6.33
C SER A 53 7.88 -0.24 5.64
N PRO A 54 8.17 0.88 6.33
CA PRO A 54 7.94 2.19 5.76
C PRO A 54 8.92 2.50 4.63
N TYR A 55 8.38 2.93 3.49
CA TYR A 55 9.13 3.49 2.37
C TYR A 55 8.28 4.56 1.67
N ASP A 56 8.96 5.55 1.11
CA ASP A 56 8.34 6.71 0.46
C ASP A 56 8.00 6.39 -1.00
N LEU A 57 6.79 6.75 -1.42
CA LEU A 57 6.33 6.62 -2.80
C LEU A 57 6.40 7.93 -3.62
N SER A 58 6.95 9.02 -3.06
CA SER A 58 6.96 10.35 -3.70
C SER A 58 7.65 10.37 -5.06
N GLU A 59 8.65 9.51 -5.27
CA GLU A 59 9.37 9.40 -6.55
C GLU A 59 8.67 8.52 -7.60
N TYR A 60 7.50 7.95 -7.30
CA TYR A 60 6.81 6.95 -8.12
C TYR A 60 5.38 7.41 -8.51
N PRO A 61 5.27 8.40 -9.42
CA PRO A 61 4.00 9.04 -9.74
C PRO A 61 2.99 8.09 -10.40
N HIS A 62 3.44 7.09 -11.16
CA HIS A 62 2.56 6.13 -11.82
C HIS A 62 1.96 5.15 -10.80
N ILE A 63 2.75 4.74 -9.80
CA ILE A 63 2.22 3.97 -8.65
C ILE A 63 1.14 4.77 -7.92
N LEU A 64 1.40 6.06 -7.63
CA LEU A 64 0.42 6.91 -6.94
C LEU A 64 -0.88 7.09 -7.74
N SER A 65 -0.77 7.27 -9.06
CA SER A 65 -1.93 7.35 -9.96
C SER A 65 -2.73 6.04 -9.98
N TRP A 66 -2.05 4.91 -10.13
CA TRP A 66 -2.64 3.57 -10.09
C TRP A 66 -3.34 3.29 -8.76
N LEU A 67 -2.72 3.63 -7.62
CA LEU A 67 -3.32 3.51 -6.30
C LEU A 67 -4.63 4.31 -6.20
N LYS A 68 -4.64 5.56 -6.66
CA LYS A 68 -5.84 6.40 -6.64
C LYS A 68 -6.96 5.79 -7.49
N ASP A 69 -6.64 5.30 -8.68
CA ASP A 69 -7.62 4.68 -9.56
C ASP A 69 -8.19 3.39 -8.97
N VAL A 70 -7.34 2.43 -8.56
CA VAL A 70 -7.77 1.14 -7.98
C VAL A 70 -8.64 1.35 -6.74
N THR A 71 -8.23 2.23 -5.84
CA THR A 71 -8.93 2.46 -4.57
C THR A 71 -10.22 3.26 -4.69
N SER A 72 -10.41 4.04 -5.78
CA SER A 72 -11.65 4.79 -6.04
C SER A 72 -12.86 3.88 -6.35
N ARG A 73 -12.60 2.63 -6.73
CA ARG A 73 -13.62 1.69 -7.20
C ARG A 73 -14.63 1.36 -6.11
N PRO A 74 -15.94 1.33 -6.42
CA PRO A 74 -16.97 0.97 -5.44
C PRO A 74 -16.76 -0.40 -4.80
N ALA A 75 -16.29 -1.39 -5.57
CA ALA A 75 -16.01 -2.72 -5.05
C ALA A 75 -14.88 -2.70 -4.00
N TYR A 76 -13.78 -1.98 -4.27
CA TYR A 76 -12.67 -1.84 -3.34
C TYR A 76 -13.13 -1.16 -2.05
N ARG A 77 -13.86 -0.03 -2.14
CA ARG A 77 -14.38 0.69 -0.97
C ARG A 77 -15.27 -0.18 -0.08
N ARG A 78 -16.21 -0.92 -0.68
CA ARG A 78 -17.05 -1.89 0.07
C ARG A 78 -16.25 -2.99 0.74
N THR A 79 -15.17 -3.46 0.12
CA THR A 79 -14.27 -4.45 0.73
C THR A 79 -13.56 -3.86 1.93
N MET A 80 -13.01 -2.65 1.83
CA MET A 80 -12.31 -1.99 2.94
C MET A 80 -13.24 -1.65 4.10
N GLU A 81 -14.48 -1.24 3.82
CA GLU A 81 -15.53 -1.04 4.84
C GLU A 81 -15.77 -2.31 5.65
N LYS A 82 -15.78 -3.48 4.99
CA LYS A 82 -16.00 -4.79 5.65
C LYS A 82 -14.75 -5.34 6.31
N ALA A 83 -13.60 -5.26 5.66
CA ALA A 83 -12.36 -5.91 6.08
C ALA A 83 -11.59 -5.08 7.11
N GLU A 84 -11.48 -3.77 6.89
CA GLU A 84 -10.67 -2.86 7.71
C GLU A 84 -11.54 -1.85 8.48
N ARG A 85 -12.84 -2.11 8.63
CA ARG A 85 -13.78 -1.25 9.40
C ARG A 85 -13.74 0.23 8.98
N GLY A 86 -13.46 0.51 7.71
CA GLY A 86 -13.42 1.88 7.18
C GLY A 86 -12.09 2.62 7.33
N VAL A 87 -10.98 1.94 7.65
CA VAL A 87 -9.64 2.53 7.51
C VAL A 87 -9.46 2.98 6.04
N PRO A 88 -9.11 4.26 5.80
CA PRO A 88 -8.85 4.73 4.45
C PRO A 88 -7.60 4.04 3.92
N PRO A 89 -7.60 3.63 2.64
CA PRO A 89 -6.43 3.02 2.06
C PRO A 89 -5.27 4.00 2.12
N LEU A 90 -4.12 3.53 2.62
CA LEU A 90 -2.92 4.32 2.77
C LEU A 90 -2.31 4.59 1.39
N ILE A 91 -2.90 5.52 0.64
CA ILE A 91 -2.54 5.84 -0.75
C ILE A 91 -1.60 7.05 -0.86
N GLN A 92 -1.38 7.75 0.25
CA GLN A 92 -0.48 8.90 0.31
C GLN A 92 0.99 8.46 0.11
N PRO A 93 1.86 9.35 -0.38
CA PRO A 93 3.26 9.02 -0.63
C PRO A 93 4.00 8.54 0.62
N VAL A 94 3.75 9.23 1.75
CA VAL A 94 4.31 8.90 3.06
C VAL A 94 3.19 8.50 4.00
N VAL A 95 3.28 7.29 4.56
CA VAL A 95 2.28 6.79 5.52
C VAL A 95 2.63 7.24 6.95
N PRO A 96 1.65 7.47 7.82
CA PRO A 96 1.91 7.77 9.23
C PRO A 96 2.61 6.58 9.91
N GLN A 97 3.34 6.86 10.98
CA GLN A 97 3.88 5.81 11.84
C GLN A 97 2.77 5.25 12.72
N PHE A 98 2.78 3.94 12.92
CA PHE A 98 1.76 3.25 13.70
C PHE A 98 2.35 2.77 15.03
N PRO A 99 1.58 2.88 16.14
CA PRO A 99 1.98 2.32 17.42
C PRO A 99 2.18 0.79 17.32
N TRP A 100 3.10 0.25 18.12
CA TRP A 100 3.38 -1.19 18.09
C TRP A 100 2.18 -2.02 18.57
N GLU A 101 1.31 -1.44 19.39
CA GLU A 101 0.08 -2.05 19.88
C GLU A 101 -0.87 -2.37 18.72
N VAL A 102 -0.94 -1.47 17.73
CA VAL A 102 -1.74 -1.67 16.52
C VAL A 102 -1.10 -2.73 15.62
N LEU A 103 0.22 -2.64 15.42
CA LEU A 103 0.98 -3.63 14.63
C LEU A 103 0.97 -5.04 15.24
N GLY A 104 0.97 -5.13 16.57
CA GLY A 104 0.94 -6.38 17.34
C GLY A 104 -0.48 -6.95 17.49
N GLY A 105 -1.50 -6.29 16.95
CA GLY A 105 -2.90 -6.72 17.05
C GLY A 105 -3.50 -6.59 18.46
N LEU A 106 -2.84 -5.86 19.35
CA LEU A 106 -3.31 -5.58 20.71
C LEU A 106 -4.28 -4.38 20.75
N ALA A 107 -4.28 -3.55 19.71
CA ALA A 107 -5.21 -2.46 19.49
C ALA A 107 -5.74 -2.46 18.05
N GLY A 108 -6.98 -2.03 17.86
CA GLY A 108 -7.57 -1.86 16.53
C GLY A 108 -7.10 -0.58 15.83
N TRP A 109 -7.23 -0.52 14.52
CA TRP A 109 -6.84 0.63 13.70
C TRP A 109 -7.54 1.94 14.12
N GLU A 110 -8.72 1.84 14.72
CA GLU A 110 -9.50 2.95 15.25
C GLU A 110 -8.81 3.73 16.37
N THR A 111 -7.77 3.16 17.01
CA THR A 111 -7.01 3.84 18.07
C THR A 111 -5.96 4.80 17.52
N VAL A 112 -5.70 4.80 16.21
CA VAL A 112 -4.74 5.71 15.56
C VAL A 112 -5.40 7.07 15.30
N PRO A 113 -4.94 8.16 15.93
CA PRO A 113 -5.56 9.48 15.75
C PRO A 113 -5.56 9.92 14.28
N GLY A 114 -6.73 10.34 13.77
CA GLY A 114 -6.89 10.85 12.41
C GLY A 114 -6.91 9.80 11.31
N LEU A 115 -6.85 8.51 11.64
CA LEU A 115 -6.87 7.43 10.65
C LEU A 115 -8.30 7.12 10.16
N VAL A 116 -9.26 6.91 11.06
CA VAL A 116 -10.64 6.57 10.69
C VAL A 116 -11.50 7.84 10.68
N LYS A 117 -12.20 8.12 9.57
CA LYS A 117 -13.26 9.13 9.54
C LYS A 117 -14.46 8.59 10.31
N ARG A 118 -14.76 9.17 11.48
CA ARG A 118 -16.00 8.90 12.23
C ARG A 118 -17.22 9.43 11.49
#